data_AF-A0A6L2L3F4-F1
#
_entry.id   AF-A0A6L2L3F4-F1
#
_cell.length_a   1.000
_cell.length_b   1.000
_cell.length_c   1.000
_cell.angle_alpha   90.00
_cell.angle_beta   90.00
_cell.angle_gamma   90.00
#
_symmetry.space_group_name_H-M   'P 1'
#
loop_
_entity.id
_entity.type
_entity.pdbx_description
1 polymer ?
#
loop_
_entity_poly.entity_id
_entity_poly.type
_entity_poly.pdbx_seq_one_letter_code
_entity_poly.pdbx_strand_id
1 'polypeptide(L)'
;GDTWQWALGSSGFSVASARSLIDSKTLDTDLIATRWICCISIKVNIFIRRLMLNKLPSKVNLDRRGIDVGSFLCPICQLDVETINHIFFSCDMVLELWAMLARWWSLDIPVCANILEWARCHNAVGPRINAGVMTPECEKGERR
;
A
#
# COMPACT_ATOMS: atom_id res chain seq x y z
N GLY A 1 -22.95 21.90 37.12
CA GLY A 1 -23.39 21.47 35.78
C GLY A 1 -22.17 20.95 35.06
N ASP A 2 -22.20 19.68 34.64
CA ASP A 2 -21.04 19.04 34.04
C ASP A 2 -20.81 19.61 32.63
N THR A 3 -19.61 20.10 32.39
CA THR A 3 -19.23 20.71 31.11
C THR A 3 -18.07 19.92 30.52
N TRP A 4 -18.26 19.41 29.31
CA TRP A 4 -17.22 18.67 28.59
C TRP A 4 -16.17 19.66 28.04
N GLN A 5 -14.92 19.46 28.41
CA GLN A 5 -13.79 20.27 27.94
C GLN A 5 -12.81 19.42 27.14
N TRP A 6 -12.32 19.99 26.04
CA TRP A 6 -11.31 19.37 25.20
C TRP A 6 -9.92 19.57 25.81
N ALA A 7 -9.25 18.48 26.18
CA ALA A 7 -7.98 18.53 26.91
C ALA A 7 -6.73 18.76 26.04
N LEU A 8 -6.85 18.74 24.71
CA LEU A 8 -5.70 18.68 23.78
C LEU A 8 -5.36 20.05 23.16
N GLY A 9 -5.77 21.17 23.78
CA GLY A 9 -5.44 22.52 23.32
C GLY A 9 -5.96 23.61 24.26
N SER A 10 -5.56 24.85 24.01
CA SER A 10 -5.92 26.00 24.85
C SER A 10 -7.25 26.67 24.48
N SER A 11 -7.82 26.38 23.30
CA SER A 11 -8.96 27.11 22.74
C SER A 11 -10.17 26.23 22.39
N GLY A 12 -10.33 25.08 23.04
CA GLY A 12 -11.40 24.13 22.75
C GLY A 12 -11.05 23.12 21.65
N PHE A 13 -12.05 22.39 21.15
CA PHE A 13 -11.84 21.35 20.15
C PHE A 13 -11.26 21.92 18.86
N SER A 14 -10.20 21.29 18.35
CA SER A 14 -9.70 21.55 17.00
C SER A 14 -9.33 20.24 16.31
N VAL A 15 -9.66 20.16 15.03
CA VAL A 15 -9.27 19.03 14.17
C VAL A 15 -7.75 18.85 14.17
N ALA A 16 -6.98 19.94 14.23
CA ALA A 16 -5.51 19.90 14.27
C ALA A 16 -4.99 19.16 15.53
N SER A 17 -5.49 19.50 16.72
CA SER A 17 -5.09 18.84 17.96
C SER A 17 -5.52 17.37 18.03
N ALA A 18 -6.74 17.07 17.56
CA ALA A 18 -7.23 15.70 17.49
C ALA A 18 -6.39 14.85 16.52
N ARG A 19 -6.12 15.39 15.32
CA ARG A 19 -5.30 14.73 14.30
C ARG A 19 -3.87 14.50 14.79
N SER A 20 -3.25 15.49 15.43
CA SER A 20 -1.91 15.34 16.00
C SER A 20 -1.84 14.23 17.07
N LEU A 21 -2.86 14.10 17.92
CA LEU A 21 -2.90 13.01 18.90
C LEU A 21 -3.06 11.66 18.21
N ILE A 22 -4.00 11.54 17.29
CA ILE A 22 -4.23 10.30 16.53
C ILE A 22 -2.94 9.90 15.82
N ASP A 23 -2.34 10.83 15.07
CA ASP A 23 -1.10 10.62 14.34
C ASP A 23 0.03 10.16 15.28
N SER A 24 0.20 10.77 16.46
CA SER A 24 1.20 10.37 17.46
C SER A 24 1.02 8.94 18.01
N LYS A 25 -0.17 8.36 17.88
CA LYS A 25 -0.51 7.02 18.40
C LYS A 25 -0.67 5.99 17.29
N THR A 26 -0.84 6.42 16.04
CA THR A 26 -1.18 5.56 14.90
C THR A 26 -0.11 5.53 13.82
N LEU A 27 0.68 6.59 13.70
CA LEU A 27 1.84 6.60 12.82
C LEU A 27 2.99 5.94 13.59
N ASP A 28 3.06 4.61 13.50
CA ASP A 28 4.36 3.98 13.57
C ASP A 28 5.24 4.68 12.53
N THR A 29 6.49 4.98 12.89
CA THR A 29 7.46 5.48 11.92
C THR A 29 7.71 4.34 10.94
N ASP A 30 6.87 4.23 9.91
CA ASP A 30 6.91 3.17 8.91
C ASP A 30 8.36 3.11 8.40
N LEU A 31 9.06 1.99 8.65
CA LEU A 31 10.46 1.79 8.24
C LEU A 31 10.65 1.89 6.72
N ILE A 32 9.54 1.89 5.97
CA ILE A 32 9.49 1.99 4.53
C ILE A 32 9.04 3.40 4.16
N ALA A 33 9.97 4.22 3.68
CA ALA A 33 9.67 5.55 3.17
C ALA A 33 8.57 5.48 2.08
N THR A 34 7.58 6.38 2.19
CA THR A 34 6.50 6.46 1.19
C THR A 34 7.09 7.00 -0.11
N ARG A 35 7.29 6.14 -1.11
CA ARG A 35 7.75 6.60 -2.43
C ARG A 35 6.55 6.91 -3.32
N TRP A 36 6.44 8.18 -3.69
CA TRP A 36 5.44 8.62 -4.66
C TRP A 36 5.99 8.48 -6.08
N ILE A 37 5.32 7.68 -6.91
CA ILE A 37 5.65 7.58 -8.34
C ILE A 37 4.79 8.60 -9.09
N CYS A 38 5.44 9.64 -9.61
CA CYS A 38 4.75 10.74 -10.28
C CYS A 38 4.12 10.37 -11.64
N CYS A 39 4.58 9.29 -12.28
CA CYS A 39 4.04 8.82 -13.57
C CYS A 39 2.83 7.88 -13.45
N ILE A 40 2.34 7.60 -12.25
CA ILE A 40 1.14 6.77 -12.03
C ILE A 40 0.08 7.53 -11.25
N SER A 41 -1.18 7.10 -11.39
CA SER A 41 -2.28 7.76 -10.69
C SER A 41 -2.16 7.65 -9.17
N ILE A 42 -2.72 8.63 -8.45
CA ILE A 42 -2.82 8.65 -6.99
C ILE A 42 -3.36 7.34 -6.41
N LYS A 43 -4.36 6.75 -7.07
CA LYS A 43 -5.00 5.49 -6.63
C LYS A 43 -4.01 4.33 -6.65
N VAL A 44 -3.15 4.26 -7.67
CA VAL A 44 -2.13 3.22 -7.81
C VAL A 44 -1.04 3.38 -6.75
N ASN A 45 -0.58 4.61 -6.49
CA ASN A 45 0.37 4.86 -5.40
C ASN A 45 -0.19 4.44 -4.02
N ILE A 46 -1.45 4.79 -3.72
CA ILE A 46 -2.12 4.36 -2.48
C ILE A 46 -2.21 2.83 -2.41
N PHE A 47 -2.55 2.19 -3.53
CA PHE A 47 -2.62 0.73 -3.62
C PHE A 47 -1.25 0.09 -3.34
N ILE A 48 -0.18 0.55 -4.00
CA ILE A 48 1.19 0.08 -3.77
C ILE A 48 1.60 0.27 -2.30
N ARG A 49 1.30 1.42 -1.70
CA ARG A 49 1.60 1.67 -0.28
C ARG A 49 0.87 0.68 0.63
N ARG A 50 -0.42 0.44 0.38
CA ARG A 50 -1.20 -0.55 1.15
C ARG A 50 -0.69 -1.97 0.95
N LEU A 51 -0.26 -2.31 -0.27
CA LEU A 51 0.36 -3.58 -0.60
C LEU A 51 1.63 -3.76 0.26
N MET A 52 2.55 -2.81 0.17
CA MET A 52 3.85 -2.80 0.88
C MET A 52 3.73 -2.93 2.40
N LEU A 53 2.71 -2.31 3.00
CA LEU A 53 2.46 -2.36 4.44
C LEU A 53 1.68 -3.61 4.87
N ASN A 54 1.41 -4.54 3.95
CA ASN A 54 0.51 -5.67 4.16
C ASN A 54 -0.89 -5.25 4.70
N LYS A 55 -1.41 -4.12 4.21
CA LYS A 55 -2.68 -3.50 4.67
C LYS A 55 -3.86 -3.72 3.73
N LEU A 56 -3.67 -4.44 2.61
CA LEU A 56 -4.78 -4.85 1.74
C LEU A 56 -5.70 -5.86 2.46
N PRO A 57 -7.00 -5.87 2.11
CA PRO A 57 -8.00 -6.72 2.76
C PRO A 57 -7.95 -8.18 2.24
N SER A 58 -6.79 -8.84 2.36
CA SER A 58 -6.73 -10.29 2.18
C SER A 58 -7.49 -10.99 3.30
N LYS A 59 -8.01 -12.21 3.10
CA LYS A 59 -8.71 -12.95 4.18
C LYS A 59 -7.89 -13.09 5.45
N VAL A 60 -6.59 -13.38 5.32
CA VAL A 60 -5.68 -13.42 6.47
C VAL A 60 -5.58 -12.06 7.19
N ASN A 61 -5.58 -10.95 6.44
CA ASN A 61 -5.54 -9.63 7.05
C ASN A 61 -6.89 -9.18 7.63
N LEU A 62 -8.01 -9.69 7.12
CA LEU A 62 -9.35 -9.46 7.67
C LEU A 62 -9.52 -10.23 8.99
N ASP A 63 -9.13 -11.49 9.01
CA ASP A 63 -9.14 -12.32 10.23
C ASP A 63 -8.28 -11.72 11.35
N ARG A 64 -7.08 -11.24 11.02
CA ARG A 64 -6.22 -10.49 11.97
C ARG A 64 -6.88 -9.24 12.56
N ARG A 65 -7.92 -8.71 11.92
CA ARG A 65 -8.72 -7.56 12.40
C ARG A 65 -9.98 -8.00 13.15
N GLY A 66 -10.14 -9.30 13.43
CA GLY A 66 -11.30 -9.87 14.10
C GLY A 66 -12.54 -9.98 13.21
N ILE A 67 -12.37 -9.94 11.88
CA ILE A 67 -13.47 -10.14 10.94
C ILE A 67 -13.54 -11.62 10.57
N ASP A 68 -14.66 -12.27 10.85
CA ASP A 68 -14.91 -13.65 10.42
C ASP A 68 -15.03 -13.71 8.89
N VAL A 69 -14.20 -14.55 8.28
CA VAL A 69 -14.11 -14.76 6.82
C VAL A 69 -14.64 -16.14 6.39
N GLY A 70 -15.01 -17.01 7.33
CA GLY A 70 -15.53 -18.36 7.10
C GLY A 70 -14.51 -19.36 6.54
N SER A 71 -13.87 -19.05 5.41
CA SER A 71 -12.84 -19.86 4.77
C SER A 71 -11.67 -18.98 4.36
N PHE A 72 -10.45 -19.44 4.64
CA PHE A 72 -9.21 -18.76 4.28
C PHE A 72 -8.75 -19.00 2.85
N LEU A 73 -9.42 -19.89 2.10
CA LEU A 73 -8.99 -20.25 0.75
C LEU A 73 -9.06 -19.04 -0.21
N CYS A 74 -8.09 -18.96 -1.10
CA CYS A 74 -8.03 -17.98 -2.16
C CYS A 74 -9.29 -18.05 -3.04
N PRO A 75 -10.01 -16.93 -3.25
CA PRO A 75 -11.23 -16.91 -4.04
C PRO A 75 -10.97 -17.23 -5.51
N ILE A 76 -9.72 -17.02 -5.96
CA ILE A 76 -9.27 -17.24 -7.32
C ILE A 76 -9.05 -18.73 -7.54
N CYS A 77 -8.02 -19.33 -6.93
CA CYS A 77 -7.68 -20.73 -7.19
C CYS A 77 -8.40 -21.75 -6.30
N GLN A 78 -8.89 -21.37 -5.12
CA GLN A 78 -9.48 -22.26 -4.11
C GLN A 78 -8.53 -23.37 -3.59
N LEU A 79 -7.22 -23.25 -3.81
CA LEU A 79 -6.23 -24.29 -3.46
C LEU A 79 -5.34 -23.94 -2.27
N ASP A 80 -5.15 -22.66 -1.98
CA ASP A 80 -4.21 -22.19 -0.95
C ASP A 80 -4.79 -20.97 -0.20
N VAL A 81 -4.18 -20.59 0.92
CA VAL A 81 -4.62 -19.50 1.78
C VAL A 81 -4.48 -18.14 1.08
N GLU A 82 -5.53 -17.32 1.15
CA GLU A 82 -5.56 -15.97 0.61
C GLU A 82 -4.69 -15.01 1.45
N THR A 83 -3.40 -15.01 1.16
CA THR A 83 -2.46 -13.98 1.59
C THR A 83 -2.21 -12.99 0.46
N ILE A 84 -1.68 -11.81 0.78
CA ILE A 84 -1.19 -10.88 -0.24
C ILE A 84 -0.16 -11.54 -1.16
N ASN A 85 0.77 -12.34 -0.59
CA ASN A 85 1.77 -13.01 -1.41
C ASN A 85 1.12 -13.99 -2.40
N HIS A 86 0.15 -14.76 -1.93
CA HIS A 86 -0.57 -15.70 -2.79
C HIS A 86 -1.30 -14.97 -3.93
N ILE A 87 -2.15 -13.99 -3.62
CA ILE A 87 -3.00 -13.33 -4.63
C ILE A 87 -2.24 -12.44 -5.63
N PHE A 88 -0.95 -12.15 -5.43
CA PHE A 88 -0.15 -11.34 -6.35
C PHE A 88 1.06 -12.08 -6.96
N PHE A 89 1.64 -13.05 -6.26
CA PHE A 89 2.97 -13.58 -6.57
C PHE A 89 3.06 -15.10 -6.65
N SER A 90 2.09 -15.87 -6.14
CA SER A 90 2.19 -17.35 -6.16
C SER A 90 0.90 -18.10 -6.50
N CYS A 91 -0.21 -17.40 -6.72
CA CYS A 91 -1.42 -18.03 -7.26
C CYS A 91 -1.24 -18.33 -8.75
N ASP A 92 -1.31 -19.60 -9.15
CA ASP A 92 -1.06 -20.02 -10.54
C ASP A 92 -1.91 -19.26 -11.56
N MET A 93 -3.20 -19.09 -11.28
CA MET A 93 -4.10 -18.34 -12.16
C MET A 93 -3.74 -16.86 -12.27
N VAL A 94 -3.20 -16.26 -11.20
CA VAL A 94 -2.72 -14.87 -11.22
C VAL A 94 -1.41 -14.77 -11.98
N LEU A 95 -0.49 -15.73 -11.82
CA LEU A 95 0.76 -15.77 -12.57
C LEU A 95 0.50 -15.92 -14.07
N GLU A 96 -0.48 -16.74 -14.46
CA GLU A 96 -0.91 -16.84 -15.85
C GLU A 96 -1.46 -15.51 -16.38
N LEU A 97 -2.30 -14.83 -15.59
CA LEU A 97 -2.81 -13.50 -15.92
C LEU A 97 -1.68 -12.48 -16.10
N TRP A 98 -0.68 -12.47 -15.21
CA TRP A 98 0.49 -11.60 -15.35
C TRP A 98 1.25 -11.88 -16.64
N ALA A 99 1.46 -13.15 -16.98
CA ALA A 99 2.12 -13.54 -18.23
C ALA A 99 1.30 -13.11 -19.46
N MET A 100 -0.03 -13.20 -19.41
CA MET A 100 -0.92 -12.70 -20.47
C MET A 100 -0.80 -11.18 -20.65
N LEU A 101 -0.84 -10.42 -19.56
CA LEU A 101 -0.72 -8.96 -19.59
C LEU A 101 0.66 -8.52 -20.08
N ALA A 102 1.73 -9.18 -19.63
CA ALA A 102 3.09 -8.96 -20.09
C ALA A 102 3.20 -9.12 -21.61
N ARG A 103 2.64 -10.22 -22.16
CA ARG A 103 2.59 -10.45 -23.61
C ARG A 103 1.75 -9.40 -24.33
N TRP A 104 0.59 -9.03 -23.79
CA TRP A 104 -0.30 -8.06 -24.43
C TRP A 104 0.34 -6.67 -24.55
N TRP A 105 1.08 -6.24 -23.53
CA TRP A 105 1.75 -4.94 -23.52
C TRP A 105 3.22 -5.00 -23.97
N SER A 106 3.72 -6.16 -24.38
CA SER A 106 5.14 -6.37 -24.73
C SER A 106 6.08 -5.89 -23.62
N LEU A 107 5.71 -6.14 -22.36
CA LEU A 107 6.49 -5.79 -21.19
C LEU A 107 7.25 -7.01 -20.66
N ASP A 108 8.47 -6.78 -20.20
CA ASP A 108 9.20 -7.74 -19.39
C ASP A 108 8.86 -7.51 -17.92
N ILE A 109 7.85 -8.23 -17.42
CA ILE A 109 7.41 -8.12 -16.03
C ILE A 109 8.19 -9.15 -15.21
N PRO A 110 9.05 -8.74 -14.25
CA PRO A 110 9.82 -9.66 -13.45
C PRO A 110 8.88 -10.51 -12.57
N VAL A 111 9.05 -11.83 -12.64
CA VAL A 111 8.39 -12.76 -11.73
C VAL A 111 9.05 -12.57 -10.36
N CYS A 112 8.27 -12.09 -9.40
CA CYS A 112 8.70 -11.94 -8.01
C CYS A 112 8.06 -13.06 -7.19
N ALA A 113 8.83 -13.75 -6.35
CA ALA A 113 8.30 -14.83 -5.51
C ALA A 113 7.43 -14.29 -4.35
N ASN A 114 7.65 -13.04 -3.95
CA ASN A 114 6.89 -12.39 -2.87
C ASN A 114 7.04 -10.87 -2.90
N ILE A 115 6.30 -10.22 -2.01
CA ILE A 115 6.28 -8.77 -1.86
C ILE A 115 7.65 -8.15 -1.54
N LEU A 116 8.53 -8.86 -0.80
CA LEU A 116 9.84 -8.33 -0.45
C LEU A 116 10.76 -8.26 -1.68
N GLU A 117 10.67 -9.26 -2.55
CA GLU A 117 11.40 -9.26 -3.82
C GLU A 117 10.87 -8.17 -4.75
N TRP A 118 9.55 -8.08 -4.90
CA TRP A 118 8.91 -7.02 -5.67
C TRP A 118 9.30 -5.63 -5.17
N ALA A 119 9.35 -5.44 -3.84
CA ALA A 119 9.78 -4.20 -3.22
C ALA A 119 11.22 -3.80 -3.58
N ARG A 120 12.13 -4.78 -3.69
CA ARG A 120 13.51 -4.51 -4.13
C ARG A 120 13.53 -3.98 -5.55
N CYS A 121 12.80 -4.60 -6.48
CA CYS A 121 12.68 -4.12 -7.84
C CYS A 121 12.03 -2.73 -7.89
N HIS A 122 10.92 -2.54 -7.18
CA HIS A 122 10.22 -1.27 -7.08
C HIS A 122 11.15 -0.15 -6.57
N ASN A 123 11.95 -0.42 -5.53
CA ASN A 123 12.89 0.54 -4.95
C ASN A 123 14.12 0.76 -5.83
N ALA A 124 14.58 -0.27 -6.57
CA ALA A 124 15.67 -0.17 -7.54
C ALA A 124 15.30 0.62 -8.81
N VAL A 125 14.01 0.67 -9.18
CA VAL A 125 13.48 1.57 -10.21
C VAL A 125 13.38 2.99 -9.62
N GLY A 126 14.45 3.51 -9.01
CA GLY A 126 14.61 4.96 -8.85
C GLY A 126 14.59 5.61 -10.24
N PRO A 127 14.27 6.90 -10.37
CA PRO A 127 14.30 7.53 -11.67
C PRO A 127 15.72 7.41 -12.24
N ARG A 128 15.91 6.58 -13.28
CA ARG A 128 16.84 6.92 -14.36
C ARG A 128 16.20 8.06 -15.14
N ILE A 129 16.09 9.22 -14.48
CA ILE A 129 16.01 10.48 -15.19
C ILE A 129 17.34 10.58 -15.93
N ASN A 130 17.32 10.35 -17.23
CA ASN A 130 18.35 10.92 -18.08
C ASN A 130 18.45 12.38 -17.68
N ALA A 131 19.66 12.81 -17.30
CA ALA A 131 19.96 14.19 -16.97
C ALA A 131 19.38 15.10 -18.08
N GLY A 132 18.29 15.82 -17.81
CA GLY A 132 17.71 16.68 -18.84
C GLY A 132 16.32 17.24 -18.60
N VAL A 133 15.41 16.59 -17.86
CA VAL A 133 14.06 17.17 -17.64
C VAL A 133 13.56 16.88 -16.23
N MET A 134 13.72 17.87 -15.36
CA MET A 134 13.09 17.93 -14.05
C MET A 134 11.74 18.62 -14.22
N THR A 135 10.62 17.91 -14.07
CA THR A 135 9.31 18.55 -13.89
C THR A 135 8.99 18.69 -12.40
N PRO A 136 8.36 19.79 -11.94
CA PRO A 136 8.34 20.20 -10.53
C PRO A 136 7.25 19.50 -9.68
N GLU A 137 6.69 18.38 -10.15
CA GLU A 137 5.43 17.85 -9.59
C GLU A 137 5.60 16.83 -8.46
N CYS A 138 6.83 16.37 -8.20
CA CYS A 138 7.06 15.29 -7.22
C CYS A 138 7.13 15.73 -5.74
N GLU A 139 7.27 17.02 -5.45
CA GLU A 139 7.30 17.53 -4.06
C GLU A 139 5.92 17.83 -3.46
N LYS A 140 4.85 17.85 -4.27
CA LYS A 140 3.52 18.30 -3.79
C LYS A 140 2.68 17.21 -3.12
N GLY A 141 3.16 15.98 -3.04
CA GLY A 141 2.45 14.84 -2.43
C GLY A 141 2.50 14.77 -0.91
N GLU A 142 3.42 15.50 -0.26
CA GLU A 142 3.72 15.40 1.18
C GLU A 142 2.74 16.20 2.08
N ARG A 143 1.76 16.92 1.52
CA ARG A 143 0.82 17.76 2.30
C ARG A 143 -0.64 17.53 1.91
N ARG A 144 -1.30 16.53 2.52
CA ARG A 144 -2.75 16.49 2.77
C ARG A 144 -3.09 15.71 4.04
#